data_AF-A0A5E9G4G1-F1
#
_entry.id   AF-A0A5E9G4G1-F1
#
_cell.length_a   1.000
_cell.length_b   1.000
_cell.length_c   1.000
_cell.angle_alpha   90.00
_cell.angle_beta   90.00
_cell.angle_gamma   90.00
#
_symmetry.space_group_name_H-M   'P 1'
#
loop_
_entity.id
_entity.type
_entity.pdbx_description
1 polymer ?
#
loop_
_entity_poly.entity_id
_entity_poly.type
_entity_poly.pdbx_seq_one_letter_code
_entity_poly.pdbx_strand_id
1 'polypeptide(L)'
;MIAAIAFVTLIGLLVLFQLSLAFGAPWGRFAWGGQHPGVLPFGYRIASGVSILIYGFIALLALDRAGVIDVFPNAFSTVGIWVVFGYLTLGVVMNAISRSKPERYAMTPVALALSLLALLIALSGPAEESFAGMVLDDGDGPVFCTTIMESYPPQCGADSPSITGWDWPAVEHEQSQTIRWGEYRFSGEREGNTISISGSPSPLH
;
A
#
# COMPACT_ATOMS: atom_id res chain seq x y z
N MET A 1 8.17 1.41 -1.43
CA MET A 1 7.95 2.80 -1.90
C MET A 1 8.20 3.02 -3.41
N ILE A 2 9.41 2.77 -3.96
CA ILE A 2 9.72 3.09 -5.39
C ILE A 2 8.74 2.44 -6.39
N ALA A 3 8.42 1.15 -6.21
CA ALA A 3 7.49 0.44 -7.09
C ALA A 3 6.10 1.07 -7.10
N ALA A 4 5.59 1.50 -5.94
CA ALA A 4 4.29 2.18 -5.82
C ALA A 4 4.28 3.54 -6.53
N ILE A 5 5.33 4.34 -6.38
CA ILE A 5 5.45 5.64 -7.08
C ILE A 5 5.47 5.45 -8.60
N ALA A 6 6.27 4.49 -9.09
CA ALA A 6 6.32 4.17 -10.51
C ALA A 6 4.97 3.66 -11.04
N PHE A 7 4.31 2.78 -10.28
CA PHE A 7 2.98 2.26 -10.60
C PHE A 7 1.94 3.38 -10.70
N VAL A 8 1.86 4.24 -9.69
CA VAL A 8 0.93 5.37 -9.64
C VAL A 8 1.21 6.38 -10.75
N THR A 9 2.47 6.60 -11.11
CA THR A 9 2.83 7.48 -12.23
C THR A 9 2.30 6.93 -13.56
N LEU A 10 2.49 5.62 -13.83
CA LEU A 10 1.93 4.98 -15.02
C LEU A 10 0.39 5.00 -15.03
N ILE A 11 -0.24 4.74 -13.88
CA ILE A 11 -1.70 4.87 -13.73
C ILE A 11 -2.15 6.31 -14.00
N GLY A 12 -1.43 7.31 -13.51
CA GLY A 12 -1.72 8.73 -13.75
C GLY A 12 -1.65 9.09 -15.24
N LEU A 13 -0.66 8.57 -15.97
CA LEU A 13 -0.59 8.72 -17.42
C LEU A 13 -1.79 8.05 -18.12
N LEU A 14 -2.22 6.87 -17.66
CA LEU A 14 -3.42 6.22 -18.17
C LEU A 14 -4.71 6.99 -17.85
N VAL A 15 -4.80 7.64 -16.68
CA VAL A 15 -5.91 8.53 -16.33
C VAL A 15 -5.96 9.73 -17.27
N LEU A 16 -4.83 10.39 -17.53
CA LEU A 16 -4.76 11.49 -18.50
C LEU A 16 -5.15 11.05 -19.91
N PHE A 17 -4.73 9.84 -20.31
CA PHE A 17 -5.14 9.23 -21.56
C PHE A 17 -6.66 8.99 -21.61
N GLN A 18 -7.27 8.39 -20.58
CA GLN A 18 -8.72 8.16 -20.52
C GLN A 18 -9.53 9.47 -20.47
N LEU A 19 -9.01 10.50 -19.78
CA LEU A 19 -9.60 11.84 -19.79
C LEU A 19 -9.62 12.40 -21.22
N SER A 20 -8.50 12.32 -21.93
CA SER A 20 -8.45 12.79 -23.33
C SER A 20 -9.47 12.07 -24.22
N LEU A 21 -9.64 10.75 -24.06
CA LEU A 21 -10.64 9.97 -24.78
C LEU A 21 -12.07 10.36 -24.41
N ALA A 22 -12.35 10.57 -23.12
CA ALA A 22 -13.64 11.03 -22.64
C ALA A 22 -14.02 12.41 -23.20
N PHE A 23 -13.04 13.31 -23.41
CA PHE A 23 -13.25 14.62 -24.04
C PHE A 23 -13.24 14.58 -25.58
N GLY A 24 -12.93 13.45 -26.20
CA GLY A 24 -13.05 13.23 -27.64
C GLY A 24 -11.74 13.33 -28.43
N ALA A 25 -10.59 13.12 -27.81
CA ALA A 25 -9.32 12.99 -28.51
C ALA A 25 -9.37 11.80 -29.52
N PRO A 26 -8.77 11.94 -30.72
CA PRO A 26 -8.84 10.92 -31.77
C PRO A 26 -7.80 9.80 -31.56
N TRP A 27 -7.72 9.25 -30.36
CA TRP A 27 -6.74 8.23 -29.97
C TRP A 27 -7.36 6.85 -29.71
N GLY A 28 -8.60 6.63 -30.17
CA GLY A 28 -9.31 5.37 -29.93
C GLY A 28 -8.62 4.14 -30.53
N ARG A 29 -7.67 4.28 -31.46
CA ARG A 29 -6.83 3.16 -31.96
C ARG A 29 -6.00 2.46 -30.88
N PHE A 30 -5.75 3.14 -29.75
CA PHE A 30 -4.98 2.62 -28.61
C PHE A 30 -5.87 2.08 -27.49
N ALA A 31 -7.19 2.12 -27.64
CA ALA A 31 -8.14 1.75 -26.60
C ALA A 31 -9.29 0.90 -27.15
N TRP A 32 -9.96 0.18 -26.26
CA TRP A 32 -11.19 -0.56 -26.58
C TRP A 32 -11.05 -1.52 -27.78
N GLY A 33 -9.90 -2.19 -27.90
CA GLY A 33 -9.61 -3.16 -28.97
C GLY A 33 -9.24 -2.52 -30.32
N GLY A 34 -9.02 -1.20 -30.35
CA GLY A 34 -8.73 -0.44 -31.57
C GLY A 34 -9.90 -0.38 -32.57
N GLN A 35 -11.12 -0.69 -32.14
CA GLN A 35 -12.31 -0.75 -33.02
C GLN A 35 -12.67 0.60 -33.63
N HIS A 36 -12.37 1.69 -32.92
CA HIS A 36 -12.71 3.05 -33.30
C HIS A 36 -11.42 3.89 -33.37
N PRO A 37 -10.68 3.90 -34.50
CA PRO A 37 -9.35 4.48 -34.56
C PRO A 37 -9.29 6.00 -34.33
N GLY A 38 -10.40 6.71 -34.56
CA GLY A 38 -10.53 8.15 -34.35
C GLY A 38 -11.18 8.51 -33.01
N VAL A 39 -12.18 9.40 -33.06
CA VAL A 39 -12.95 9.82 -31.87
C VAL A 39 -13.90 8.71 -31.44
N LEU A 40 -13.94 8.43 -30.14
CA LEU A 40 -14.79 7.39 -29.59
C LEU A 40 -16.29 7.76 -29.63
N PRO A 41 -17.19 6.80 -29.89
CA PRO A 41 -18.62 6.96 -29.69
C PRO A 41 -18.95 7.31 -28.23
N PHE A 42 -20.10 7.94 -28.00
CA PHE A 42 -20.49 8.42 -26.67
C PHE A 42 -20.44 7.34 -25.57
N GLY A 43 -20.89 6.12 -25.85
CA GLY A 43 -20.83 5.01 -24.89
C GLY A 43 -19.40 4.69 -24.42
N TYR A 44 -18.43 4.66 -25.35
CA TYR A 44 -17.02 4.42 -25.02
C TYR A 44 -16.38 5.62 -24.30
N ARG A 45 -16.89 6.84 -24.51
CA ARG A 45 -16.46 8.03 -23.76
C ARG A 45 -16.90 7.95 -22.30
N ILE A 46 -18.14 7.51 -22.04
CA ILE A 46 -18.61 7.22 -20.67
C ILE A 46 -17.78 6.11 -20.05
N ALA A 47 -17.54 5.01 -20.78
CA ALA A 47 -16.72 3.91 -20.29
C ALA A 47 -15.29 4.37 -19.94
N SER A 48 -14.71 5.29 -20.73
CA SER A 48 -13.42 5.92 -20.43
C SER A 48 -13.49 6.76 -19.15
N GLY A 49 -14.60 7.47 -18.94
CA GLY A 49 -14.94 8.15 -17.67
C GLY A 49 -14.93 7.21 -16.47
N VAL A 50 -15.58 6.05 -16.57
CA VAL A 50 -15.61 5.03 -15.51
C VAL A 50 -14.22 4.45 -15.26
N SER A 51 -13.44 4.19 -16.31
CA SER A 51 -12.06 3.70 -16.20
C SER A 51 -11.17 4.62 -15.37
N ILE A 52 -11.37 5.94 -15.42
CA ILE A 52 -10.63 6.91 -14.59
C ILE A 52 -10.87 6.63 -13.09
N LEU A 53 -12.11 6.37 -12.69
CA LEU A 53 -12.45 6.08 -11.31
C LEU A 53 -11.82 4.75 -10.85
N ILE A 54 -11.87 3.73 -11.71
CA ILE A 54 -11.24 2.43 -11.45
C ILE A 54 -9.73 2.60 -11.28
N TYR A 55 -9.09 3.36 -12.17
CA TYR A 55 -7.66 3.65 -12.09
C TYR A 55 -7.29 4.44 -10.82
N GLY A 56 -8.11 5.42 -10.43
CA GLY A 56 -7.94 6.14 -9.16
C GLY A 56 -8.02 5.21 -7.95
N PHE A 57 -9.00 4.31 -7.92
CA PHE A 57 -9.13 3.31 -6.85
C PHE A 57 -7.92 2.36 -6.79
N ILE A 58 -7.45 1.87 -7.95
CA ILE A 58 -6.25 1.03 -8.05
C ILE A 58 -5.01 1.75 -7.54
N ALA A 59 -4.86 3.05 -7.85
CA ALA A 59 -3.75 3.86 -7.35
C ALA A 59 -3.79 4.03 -5.82
N LEU A 60 -4.97 4.30 -5.25
CA LEU A 60 -5.14 4.39 -3.80
C LEU A 60 -4.78 3.08 -3.11
N LEU A 61 -5.25 1.95 -3.65
CA LEU A 61 -4.98 0.64 -3.10
C LEU A 61 -3.48 0.29 -3.13
N ALA A 62 -2.78 0.67 -4.20
CA ALA A 62 -1.34 0.50 -4.32
C ALA A 62 -0.53 1.39 -3.35
N LEU A 63 -0.98 2.63 -3.11
CA LEU A 63 -0.35 3.55 -2.15
C LEU A 63 -0.56 3.09 -0.71
N ASP A 64 -1.79 2.67 -0.40
CA ASP A 64 -2.17 2.14 0.90
C ASP A 64 -1.36 0.89 1.23
N ARG A 65 -1.33 -0.07 0.29
CA ARG A 65 -0.55 -1.30 0.46
C ARG A 65 0.96 -1.06 0.57
N ALA A 66 1.45 0.06 0.06
CA ALA A 66 2.85 0.45 0.16
C ALA A 66 3.17 1.27 1.43
N GLY A 67 2.19 1.50 2.31
CA GLY A 67 2.34 2.27 3.55
C GLY A 67 2.48 3.78 3.35
N VAL A 68 2.12 4.30 2.17
CA VAL A 68 2.22 5.74 1.87
C VAL A 68 1.02 6.51 2.44
N ILE A 69 -0.14 5.86 2.47
CA ILE A 69 -1.39 6.36 3.06
C ILE A 69 -2.01 5.23 3.88
N ASP A 70 -2.90 5.57 4.81
CA ASP A 70 -3.65 4.61 5.62
C ASP A 70 -5.14 4.93 5.47
N VAL A 71 -5.79 4.26 4.51
CA VAL A 71 -7.19 4.49 4.10
C VAL A 71 -8.00 3.21 4.22
N PHE A 72 -7.40 2.05 3.97
CA PHE A 72 -8.08 0.76 3.99
C PHE A 72 -7.50 -0.18 5.05
N PRO A 73 -8.29 -1.13 5.58
CA PRO A 73 -7.75 -2.20 6.41
C PRO A 73 -6.67 -3.00 5.67
N ASN A 74 -5.58 -3.38 6.35
CA ASN A 74 -4.43 -4.04 5.73
C ASN A 74 -4.83 -5.32 4.96
N ALA A 75 -5.70 -6.15 5.55
CA ALA A 75 -6.22 -7.34 4.89
C ALA A 75 -6.92 -7.02 3.55
N PHE A 76 -7.65 -5.90 3.49
CA PHE A 76 -8.34 -5.47 2.28
C PHE A 76 -7.36 -5.01 1.20
N SER A 77 -6.39 -4.17 1.53
CA SER A 77 -5.40 -3.70 0.54
C SER A 77 -4.44 -4.81 0.11
N THR A 78 -4.14 -5.76 1.00
CA THR A 78 -3.37 -6.97 0.67
C THR A 78 -4.10 -7.86 -0.33
N VAL A 79 -5.36 -8.22 -0.08
CA VAL A 79 -6.14 -9.02 -1.04
C VAL A 79 -6.37 -8.23 -2.33
N GLY A 80 -6.70 -6.95 -2.20
CA GLY A 80 -6.99 -6.07 -3.33
C GLY A 80 -5.83 -5.95 -4.31
N ILE A 81 -4.58 -5.84 -3.84
CA ILE A 81 -3.44 -5.69 -4.77
C ILE A 81 -3.16 -6.98 -5.53
N TRP A 82 -3.40 -8.15 -4.91
CA TRP A 82 -3.33 -9.44 -5.58
C TRP A 82 -4.40 -9.57 -6.66
N VAL A 83 -5.62 -9.10 -6.40
CA VAL A 83 -6.70 -9.04 -7.41
C VAL A 83 -6.32 -8.11 -8.56
N VAL A 84 -5.77 -6.93 -8.26
CA VAL A 84 -5.29 -5.97 -9.27
C VAL A 84 -4.18 -6.60 -10.12
N PHE A 85 -3.21 -7.28 -9.51
CA PHE A 85 -2.16 -7.99 -10.23
C PHE A 85 -2.75 -9.05 -11.19
N GLY A 86 -3.71 -9.86 -10.72
CA GLY A 86 -4.39 -10.84 -11.56
C GLY A 86 -5.12 -10.19 -12.74
N TYR A 87 -5.87 -9.12 -12.49
CA TYR A 87 -6.56 -8.35 -13.53
C TYR A 87 -5.60 -7.75 -14.57
N LEU A 88 -4.49 -7.15 -14.13
CA LEU A 88 -3.47 -6.58 -15.02
C LEU A 88 -2.78 -7.66 -15.85
N THR A 89 -2.50 -8.83 -15.25
CA THR A 89 -1.94 -9.99 -15.96
C THR A 89 -2.87 -10.45 -17.09
N LEU A 90 -4.18 -10.54 -16.83
CA LEU A 90 -5.16 -10.79 -17.88
C LEU A 90 -5.13 -9.70 -18.95
N GLY A 91 -5.01 -8.43 -18.54
CA GLY A 91 -4.83 -7.29 -19.44
C GLY A 91 -3.60 -7.41 -20.34
N VAL A 92 -2.47 -7.91 -19.84
CA VAL A 92 -1.28 -8.18 -20.65
C VAL A 92 -1.60 -9.17 -21.75
N VAL A 93 -2.23 -10.30 -21.41
CA VAL A 93 -2.62 -11.34 -22.38
C VAL A 93 -3.55 -10.75 -23.44
N MET A 94 -4.58 -10.03 -23.02
CA MET A 94 -5.57 -9.43 -23.93
C MET A 94 -4.93 -8.40 -24.88
N ASN A 95 -4.01 -7.56 -24.39
CA ASN A 95 -3.29 -6.60 -25.23
C ASN A 95 -2.31 -7.30 -26.19
N ALA A 96 -1.62 -8.35 -25.72
CA ALA A 96 -0.67 -9.11 -26.54
C ALA A 96 -1.36 -9.81 -27.72
N ILE A 97 -2.56 -10.37 -27.51
CA ILE A 97 -3.35 -11.01 -28.57
C ILE A 97 -4.17 -10.02 -29.41
N SER A 98 -4.20 -8.72 -29.05
CA SER A 98 -5.01 -7.72 -29.76
C SER A 98 -4.67 -7.68 -31.25
N ARG A 99 -5.72 -7.53 -32.08
CA ARG A 99 -5.58 -7.37 -33.54
C ARG A 99 -5.07 -5.98 -33.93
N SER A 100 -5.13 -5.01 -33.02
CA SER A 100 -4.63 -3.65 -33.20
C SER A 100 -3.11 -3.60 -32.98
N LYS A 101 -2.33 -3.26 -34.02
CA LYS A 101 -0.87 -3.08 -33.88
C LYS A 101 -0.50 -2.02 -32.82
N PRO A 102 -1.15 -0.84 -32.77
CA PRO A 102 -0.92 0.14 -31.71
C PRO A 102 -1.13 -0.42 -30.30
N GLU A 103 -2.21 -1.16 -30.05
CA GLU A 103 -2.44 -1.77 -28.72
C GLU A 103 -1.37 -2.80 -28.39
N ARG A 104 -1.05 -3.68 -29.34
CA ARG A 104 -0.05 -4.72 -29.12
C ARG A 104 1.32 -4.14 -28.77
N TYR A 105 1.78 -3.12 -29.49
CA TYR A 105 3.13 -2.57 -29.29
C TYR A 105 3.22 -1.50 -28.20
N ALA A 106 2.15 -0.76 -27.91
CA ALA A 106 2.17 0.28 -26.89
C ALA A 106 1.54 -0.18 -25.56
N MET A 107 0.36 -0.80 -25.61
CA MET A 107 -0.37 -1.18 -24.39
C MET A 107 0.15 -2.47 -23.76
N THR A 108 0.67 -3.43 -24.53
CA THR A 108 1.28 -4.64 -23.92
C THR A 108 2.46 -4.32 -23.01
N PRO A 109 3.45 -3.50 -23.41
CA PRO A 109 4.53 -3.11 -22.50
C PRO A 109 4.05 -2.33 -21.28
N VAL A 110 3.06 -1.43 -21.45
CA VAL A 110 2.49 -0.66 -20.33
C VAL A 110 1.77 -1.59 -19.35
N ALA A 111 0.91 -2.48 -19.84
CA ALA A 111 0.22 -3.47 -19.03
C ALA A 111 1.20 -4.41 -18.32
N LEU A 112 2.28 -4.82 -19.01
CA LEU A 112 3.30 -5.69 -18.44
C LEU A 112 4.06 -4.97 -17.32
N ALA A 113 4.47 -3.72 -17.55
CA ALA A 113 5.12 -2.91 -16.53
C ALA A 113 4.22 -2.72 -15.30
N LEU A 114 2.95 -2.37 -15.50
CA LEU A 114 1.97 -2.25 -14.41
C LEU A 114 1.78 -3.57 -13.67
N SER A 115 1.68 -4.69 -14.39
CA SER A 115 1.52 -6.03 -13.80
C SER A 115 2.74 -6.41 -12.96
N LEU A 116 3.96 -6.17 -13.44
CA LEU A 116 5.19 -6.45 -12.68
C LEU A 116 5.32 -5.56 -11.45
N LEU A 117 4.99 -4.27 -11.59
CA LEU A 117 4.98 -3.35 -10.45
C LEU A 117 3.92 -3.72 -9.42
N ALA A 118 2.72 -4.11 -9.84
CA ALA A 118 1.67 -4.60 -8.93
C ALA A 118 2.12 -5.86 -8.19
N LEU A 119 2.82 -6.78 -8.87
CA LEU A 119 3.41 -7.96 -8.23
C LEU A 119 4.45 -7.56 -7.17
N LEU A 120 5.36 -6.64 -7.49
CA LEU A 120 6.36 -6.16 -6.52
C LEU A 120 5.71 -5.52 -5.30
N ILE A 121 4.63 -4.77 -5.47
CA ILE A 121 3.86 -4.18 -4.36
C ILE A 121 3.14 -5.27 -3.55
N ALA A 122 2.57 -6.26 -4.21
CA ALA A 122 1.90 -7.38 -3.54
C ALA A 122 2.87 -8.21 -2.69
N LEU A 123 4.11 -8.36 -3.17
CA LEU A 123 5.17 -9.10 -2.47
C LEU A 123 5.85 -8.29 -1.36
N SER A 124 5.76 -6.95 -1.36
CA SER A 124 6.60 -6.11 -0.49
C SER A 124 6.22 -6.10 1.01
N GLY A 125 5.25 -6.92 1.47
CA GLY A 125 4.86 -6.99 2.90
C GLY A 125 4.34 -5.67 3.49
N PRO A 126 3.72 -5.65 4.69
CA PRO A 126 3.54 -4.40 5.43
C PRO A 126 4.90 -3.71 5.58
N ALA A 127 4.94 -2.37 5.59
CA ALA A 127 6.20 -1.67 5.73
C ALA A 127 6.79 -2.00 7.11
N GLU A 128 7.99 -2.59 7.12
CA GLU A 128 8.76 -2.74 8.35
C GLU A 128 9.24 -1.35 8.80
N GLU A 129 8.74 -0.92 9.95
CA GLU A 129 9.02 0.38 10.55
C GLU A 129 9.99 0.22 11.71
N SER A 130 10.87 1.21 11.91
CA SER A 130 11.75 1.25 13.09
C SER A 130 11.11 2.15 14.16
N PHE A 131 10.93 1.57 15.34
CA PHE A 131 10.42 2.24 16.54
C PHE A 131 11.57 2.50 17.49
N ALA A 132 11.52 3.65 18.16
CA ALA A 132 12.50 4.07 19.15
C ALA A 132 11.77 4.88 20.23
N GLY A 133 11.75 4.37 21.47
CA GLY A 133 11.04 5.01 22.57
C GLY A 133 10.72 4.05 23.70
N MET A 134 9.85 4.50 24.62
CA MET A 134 9.47 3.72 25.79
C MET A 134 8.46 2.63 25.42
N VAL A 135 8.72 1.41 25.88
CA VAL A 135 7.74 0.32 25.93
C VAL A 135 7.36 0.12 27.39
N LEU A 136 6.07 -0.05 27.64
CA LEU A 136 5.51 -0.18 28.98
C LEU A 136 4.44 -1.26 28.98
N ASP A 137 4.38 -2.04 30.06
CA ASP A 137 3.35 -3.04 30.33
C ASP A 137 2.84 -2.83 31.75
N ASP A 138 1.57 -2.46 31.89
CA ASP A 138 0.91 -2.22 33.17
C ASP A 138 0.15 -3.45 33.71
N GLY A 139 0.16 -4.55 32.96
CA GLY A 139 -0.57 -5.79 33.25
C GLY A 139 -1.53 -6.22 32.14
N ASP A 140 -1.90 -5.30 31.24
CA ASP A 140 -2.76 -5.61 30.08
C ASP A 140 -1.95 -5.92 28.80
N GLY A 141 -0.63 -5.95 28.91
CA GLY A 141 0.31 -6.26 27.84
C GLY A 141 1.16 -5.05 27.42
N PRO A 142 2.24 -5.30 26.66
CA PRO A 142 3.17 -4.25 26.31
C PRO A 142 2.59 -3.30 25.26
N VAL A 143 2.80 -2.00 25.46
CA VAL A 143 2.43 -0.90 24.57
C VAL A 143 3.65 -0.04 24.28
N PHE A 144 3.71 0.56 23.09
CA PHE A 144 4.71 1.57 22.74
C PHE A 144 4.16 2.95 23.09
N CYS A 145 4.78 3.65 24.05
CA CYS A 145 4.31 4.97 24.47
C CYS A 145 4.54 6.00 23.35
N THR A 146 3.47 6.51 22.73
CA THR A 146 3.57 7.64 21.79
C THR A 146 3.72 8.97 22.51
N THR A 147 3.22 9.05 23.74
CA THR A 147 3.38 10.15 24.68
C THR A 147 3.63 9.56 26.06
N ILE A 148 4.57 10.14 26.80
CA ILE A 148 4.94 9.69 28.15
C ILE A 148 4.45 10.73 29.14
N MET A 149 3.77 10.29 30.20
CA MET A 149 3.40 11.12 31.34
C MET A 149 4.47 10.98 32.42
N GLU A 150 5.12 12.10 32.77
CA GLU A 150 6.20 12.14 33.76
C GLU A 150 5.67 11.87 35.19
N SER A 151 5.64 10.58 35.54
CA SER A 151 5.20 10.06 36.84
C SER A 151 6.04 8.83 37.20
N TYR A 152 5.90 8.33 38.43
CA TYR A 152 6.60 7.12 38.88
C TYR A 152 5.61 6.13 39.53
N PRO A 153 5.35 4.95 38.93
CA PRO A 153 5.82 4.48 37.61
C PRO A 153 5.33 5.38 36.46
N PRO A 154 6.05 5.43 35.31
CA PRO A 154 5.61 6.19 34.15
C PRO A 154 4.29 5.66 33.60
N GLN A 155 3.60 6.47 32.80
CA GLN A 155 2.36 6.07 32.13
C GLN A 155 2.42 6.49 30.66
N CYS A 156 1.86 5.67 29.77
CA CYS A 156 1.69 6.06 28.38
C CYS A 156 0.38 6.84 28.16
N GLY A 157 0.34 7.70 27.15
CA GLY A 157 -0.90 8.32 26.66
C GLY A 157 -1.87 7.31 26.03
N ALA A 158 -3.14 7.70 25.88
CA ALA A 158 -4.21 6.83 25.41
C ALA A 158 -4.01 6.28 23.97
N ASP A 159 -3.29 7.01 23.12
CA ASP A 159 -3.05 6.65 21.72
C ASP A 159 -1.78 5.77 21.55
N SER A 160 -1.50 4.92 22.54
CA SER A 160 -0.32 4.05 22.54
C SER A 160 -0.66 2.69 21.91
N PRO A 161 0.02 2.29 20.82
CA PRO A 161 -0.25 1.01 20.18
C PRO A 161 0.26 -0.15 21.02
N SER A 162 -0.54 -1.22 21.04
CA SER A 162 -0.15 -2.51 21.62
C SER A 162 0.96 -3.16 20.82
N ILE A 163 1.84 -3.90 21.49
CA ILE A 163 2.95 -4.62 20.87
C ILE A 163 2.70 -6.12 21.02
N THR A 164 2.68 -6.83 19.90
CA THR A 164 2.58 -8.30 19.88
C THR A 164 3.94 -8.92 19.59
N GLY A 165 4.25 -10.03 20.27
CA GLY A 165 5.52 -10.75 20.12
C GLY A 165 6.66 -10.21 21.01
N TRP A 166 6.37 -9.25 21.89
CA TRP A 166 7.32 -8.73 22.86
C TRP A 166 7.65 -9.77 23.94
N ASP A 167 8.92 -9.86 24.32
CA ASP A 167 9.42 -10.82 25.32
C ASP A 167 10.23 -10.08 26.40
N TRP A 168 9.57 -9.75 27.52
CA TRP A 168 10.20 -9.04 28.64
C TRP A 168 11.44 -9.77 29.22
N PRO A 169 11.42 -11.10 29.45
CA PRO A 169 12.62 -11.85 29.82
C PRO A 169 13.83 -11.68 28.89
N ALA A 170 13.64 -11.32 27.63
CA ALA A 170 14.72 -11.15 26.66
C ALA A 170 15.37 -9.75 26.71
N VAL A 171 14.85 -8.83 27.52
CA VAL A 171 15.33 -7.44 27.60
C VAL A 171 15.53 -6.97 29.04
N GLU A 172 16.53 -6.12 29.24
CA GLU A 172 16.66 -5.37 30.50
C GLU A 172 15.52 -4.35 30.61
N HIS A 173 14.93 -4.23 31.79
CA HIS A 173 13.78 -3.36 32.05
C HIS A 173 13.73 -2.94 33.51
N GLU A 174 13.08 -1.80 33.77
CA GLU A 174 12.68 -1.38 35.10
C GLU A 174 11.33 -2.00 35.47
N GLN A 175 11.11 -2.23 36.76
CA GLN A 175 9.86 -2.78 37.26
C GLN A 175 9.50 -2.18 38.61
N SER A 176 8.22 -1.82 38.76
CA SER A 176 7.62 -1.44 40.03
C SER A 176 6.24 -2.09 40.14
N GLN A 177 6.07 -2.96 41.13
CA GLN A 177 4.89 -3.81 41.26
C GLN A 177 4.66 -4.66 40.00
N THR A 178 3.49 -4.52 39.37
CA THR A 178 3.14 -5.22 38.12
C THR A 178 3.63 -4.48 36.87
N ILE A 179 3.97 -3.19 37.00
CA ILE A 179 4.30 -2.31 35.87
C ILE A 179 5.77 -2.49 35.51
N ARG A 180 6.03 -2.73 34.23
CA ARG A 180 7.38 -2.87 33.64
C ARG A 180 7.56 -1.85 32.53
N TRP A 181 8.74 -1.26 32.42
CA TRP A 181 9.03 -0.31 31.35
C TRP A 181 10.52 -0.29 31.01
N GLY A 182 10.82 0.22 29.83
CA GLY A 182 12.19 0.50 29.38
C GLY A 182 12.18 1.24 28.06
N GLU A 183 13.34 1.73 27.63
CA GLU A 183 13.49 2.42 26.35
C GLU A 183 14.24 1.54 25.35
N TYR A 184 13.64 1.33 24.19
CA TYR A 184 14.14 0.40 23.20
C TYR A 184 14.09 0.96 21.80
N ARG A 185 14.96 0.42 20.96
CA ARG A 185 14.86 0.45 19.50
C ARG A 185 14.49 -0.94 19.00
N PHE A 186 13.51 -1.03 18.13
CA PHE A 186 13.12 -2.28 17.48
C PHE A 186 12.53 -2.02 16.09
N SER A 187 12.39 -3.07 15.30
CA SER A 187 11.65 -3.06 14.04
C SER A 187 10.32 -3.76 14.22
N GLY A 188 9.32 -3.39 13.44
CA GLY A 188 8.05 -4.10 13.44
C GLY A 188 7.11 -3.63 12.34
N GLU A 189 6.06 -4.40 12.14
CA GLU A 189 4.98 -4.04 11.22
C GLU A 189 3.84 -3.40 12.03
N ARG A 190 3.42 -2.19 11.65
CA ARG A 190 2.30 -1.51 12.30
C ARG A 190 1.00 -1.72 11.51
N GLU A 191 -0.02 -2.20 12.21
CA GLU A 191 -1.39 -2.29 11.70
C GLU A 191 -2.32 -1.56 12.67
N GLY A 192 -2.70 -0.32 12.31
CA GLY A 192 -3.53 0.55 13.15
C GLY A 192 -2.89 0.83 14.51
N ASN A 193 -3.51 0.31 15.58
CA ASN A 193 -3.04 0.44 16.97
C ASN A 193 -2.29 -0.80 17.49
N THR A 194 -1.79 -1.64 16.60
CA THR A 194 -0.99 -2.82 16.97
C THR A 194 0.34 -2.80 16.21
N ILE A 195 1.43 -3.12 16.89
CA ILE A 195 2.76 -3.28 16.31
C ILE A 195 3.18 -4.75 16.52
N SER A 196 3.42 -5.46 15.43
CA SER A 196 4.03 -6.79 15.47
C SER A 196 5.53 -6.63 15.40
N ILE A 197 6.24 -6.96 16.48
CA ILE A 197 7.70 -6.82 16.51
C ILE A 197 8.38 -7.81 15.56
N SER A 198 9.36 -7.31 14.80
CA SER A 198 10.26 -8.08 13.97
C SER A 198 11.68 -7.97 14.52
N GLY A 199 12.32 -9.13 14.75
CA GLY A 199 13.67 -9.19 15.31
C GLY A 199 13.76 -8.93 16.82
N SER A 200 14.97 -8.69 17.30
CA SER A 200 15.23 -8.49 18.73
C SER A 200 15.34 -6.99 19.06
N PRO A 201 14.60 -6.50 20.06
CA PRO A 201 14.77 -5.13 20.55
C PRO A 201 16.16 -4.92 21.15
N SER A 202 16.70 -3.71 21.01
CA SER A 202 17.95 -3.27 21.65
C SER A 202 17.68 -2.08 22.56
N PRO A 203 18.38 -1.95 23.71
CA PRO A 203 18.27 -0.77 24.56
C PRO A 203 18.56 0.52 23.78
N LEU A 204 17.84 1.59 24.09
CA LEU A 204 18.07 2.91 23.48
C LEU A 204 19.33 3.59 24.04
N HIS A 205 19.72 3.24 25.27
CA HIS A 205 20.81 3.81 26.05
C HIS A 205 21.62 2.73 26.76
#